data_AF-A0A933EUU7-F1
#
_entry.id   AF-A0A933EUU7-F1
#
_cell.length_a   1.000
_cell.length_b   1.000
_cell.length_c   1.000
_cell.angle_alpha   90.00
_cell.angle_beta   90.00
_cell.angle_gamma   90.00
#
_symmetry.space_group_name_H-M   'P 1'
#
loop_
_entity.id
_entity.type
_entity.pdbx_description
1 polymer ?
#
loop_
_entity_poly.entity_id
_entity_poly.type
_entity_poly.pdbx_seq_one_letter_code
_entity_poly.pdbx_strand_id
1 'polypeptide(L)'
;MLILALVLLAVGVAWLMWRRPGRGELPNVPKIEVKAHLNRVGPQVDRVRKGWSFLRKDWSFFGKDWSGQRSALASRFRSWTATAEARGLAPDAHFVAWLEKRSDRELAEHVGQVASFCESSGFELAWLLDGKGQSEATLAVEKVVLAGAQAIWSATDSHPFVAYLQWQRGAGDKSTRAFEARLYGRLVEAGLANTPANLLLAGEKDRKTHVRQAIESAARSGQEFIAILSALAEEPAAVEKANPKEEKRGSASKAAAGVQAV
;
A
#
# COMPACT_ATOMS: atom_id res chain seq x y z
N MET A 1 29.26 -4.69 12.50
CA MET A 1 28.69 -4.74 11.14
C MET A 1 28.08 -6.10 10.80
N LEU A 2 28.85 -7.20 10.76
CA LEU A 2 28.35 -8.54 10.35
C LEU A 2 27.17 -9.06 11.21
N ILE A 3 27.21 -8.82 12.52
CA ILE A 3 26.18 -9.30 13.47
C ILE A 3 24.85 -8.56 13.26
N LEU A 4 24.87 -7.25 12.99
CA LEU A 4 23.65 -6.47 12.77
C LEU A 4 22.98 -6.83 11.44
N ALA A 5 23.79 -7.04 10.40
CA ALA A 5 23.31 -7.52 9.10
C ALA A 5 22.70 -8.93 9.22
N LEU A 6 23.31 -9.83 9.99
CA LEU A 6 22.77 -11.17 10.26
C LEU A 6 21.46 -11.12 11.05
N VAL A 7 21.33 -10.20 12.01
CA VAL A 7 20.09 -10.04 12.79
C VAL A 7 18.97 -9.47 11.92
N LEU A 8 19.23 -8.45 11.11
CA LEU A 8 18.23 -7.89 10.19
C LEU A 8 17.80 -8.90 9.12
N LEU A 9 18.73 -9.70 8.60
CA LEU A 9 18.45 -10.75 7.65
C LEU A 9 17.65 -11.89 8.29
N ALA A 10 17.97 -12.28 9.52
CA ALA A 10 17.20 -13.27 10.28
C ALA A 10 15.78 -12.79 10.61
N VAL A 11 15.60 -11.52 10.99
CA VAL A 11 14.28 -10.92 11.25
C VAL A 11 13.48 -10.79 9.95
N GLY A 12 14.12 -10.38 8.85
CA GLY A 12 13.49 -10.33 7.53
C GLY A 12 13.01 -11.69 7.05
N VAL A 13 13.85 -12.74 7.19
CA VAL A 13 13.49 -14.12 6.84
C VAL A 13 12.38 -14.66 7.74
N ALA A 14 12.46 -14.43 9.06
CA ALA A 14 11.43 -14.85 10.00
C ALA A 14 10.08 -14.16 9.72
N TRP A 15 10.09 -12.87 9.39
CA TRP A 15 8.90 -12.12 9.00
C TRP A 15 8.32 -12.65 7.67
N LEU A 16 9.17 -12.96 6.69
CA LEU A 16 8.76 -13.54 5.41
C LEU A 16 8.13 -14.93 5.57
N MET A 17 8.66 -15.74 6.50
CA MET A 17 8.11 -17.06 6.82
C MET A 17 6.81 -16.99 7.64
N TRP A 18 6.68 -16.01 8.53
CA TRP A 18 5.47 -15.83 9.33
C TRP A 18 4.28 -15.30 8.51
N ARG A 19 4.54 -14.58 7.42
CA ARG A 19 3.49 -13.96 6.59
C ARG A 19 2.92 -14.85 5.48
N ARG A 20 3.17 -16.16 5.49
CA ARG A 20 2.49 -17.12 4.58
C ARG A 20 1.33 -17.85 5.30
N PRO A 21 0.09 -17.31 5.28
CA PRO A 21 -1.08 -18.11 5.55
C PRO A 21 -1.42 -18.91 4.28
N GLY A 22 -0.86 -20.11 4.17
CA GLY A 22 -1.15 -21.01 3.06
C GLY A 22 -0.29 -22.26 3.10
N ARG A 23 -0.90 -23.38 3.50
CA ARG A 23 -0.32 -24.71 3.56
C ARG A 23 0.21 -25.13 2.18
N GLY A 24 1.50 -24.93 1.95
CA GLY A 24 2.27 -25.75 1.02
C GLY A 24 3.36 -26.40 1.85
N GLU A 25 3.41 -27.74 1.84
CA GLU A 25 4.45 -28.50 2.54
C GLU A 25 5.82 -27.95 2.13
N LEU A 26 6.59 -27.48 3.11
CA LEU A 26 7.97 -27.08 2.90
C LEU A 26 8.77 -28.32 2.47
N PRO A 27 9.76 -28.18 1.57
CA PRO A 27 10.74 -29.23 1.35
C PRO A 27 11.35 -29.62 2.71
N ASN A 28 11.63 -30.91 2.86
CA ASN A 28 11.97 -31.59 4.12
C ASN A 28 13.24 -31.00 4.77
N VAL A 29 13.11 -29.86 5.45
CA VAL A 29 14.19 -29.25 6.24
C VAL A 29 14.30 -30.04 7.55
N PRO A 30 15.48 -30.59 7.91
CA PRO A 30 15.64 -31.35 9.12
C PRO A 30 15.32 -30.48 10.35
N LYS A 31 14.22 -30.81 11.05
CA LYS A 31 13.71 -30.09 12.24
C LYS A 31 14.75 -29.89 13.35
N ILE A 32 15.83 -30.67 13.34
CA ILE A 32 16.91 -30.67 14.33
C ILE A 32 17.81 -29.42 14.18
N GLU A 33 18.07 -28.96 12.95
CA GLU A 33 18.97 -27.83 12.69
C GLU A 33 18.33 -26.48 13.06
N VAL A 34 17.03 -26.32 12.82
CA VAL A 34 16.31 -25.08 13.14
C VAL A 34 16.29 -24.84 14.65
N LYS A 35 16.10 -25.88 15.47
CA LYS A 35 16.08 -25.77 16.93
C LYS A 35 17.46 -25.45 17.51
N ALA A 36 18.52 -26.05 16.96
CA ALA A 36 19.90 -25.75 17.35
C ALA A 36 20.29 -24.30 16.97
N HIS A 37 19.87 -23.85 15.78
CA HIS A 37 20.10 -22.47 15.34
C HIS A 37 19.35 -21.48 16.23
N LEU A 38 18.05 -21.68 16.48
CA LEU A 38 17.25 -20.83 17.37
C LEU A 38 17.82 -20.74 18.79
N ASN A 39 18.30 -21.85 19.35
CA ASN A 39 18.94 -21.84 20.67
C ASN A 39 20.28 -21.09 20.68
N ARG A 40 20.98 -21.00 19.54
CA ARG A 40 22.23 -20.25 19.40
C ARG A 40 21.99 -18.76 19.25
N VAL A 41 20.95 -18.35 18.52
CA VAL A 41 20.64 -16.93 18.29
C VAL A 41 19.77 -16.33 19.42
N GLY A 42 18.98 -17.15 20.11
CA GLY A 42 18.08 -16.73 21.20
C GLY A 42 18.73 -15.84 22.26
N PRO A 43 19.88 -16.22 22.85
CA PRO A 43 20.58 -15.39 23.85
C PRO A 43 21.12 -14.06 23.30
N GLN A 44 21.36 -13.95 22.00
CA GLN A 44 21.80 -12.71 21.36
C GLN A 44 20.59 -11.80 21.09
N VAL A 45 19.48 -12.36 20.59
CA VAL A 45 18.20 -11.65 20.43
C VAL A 45 17.70 -11.14 21.79
N ASP A 46 17.80 -11.94 22.84
CA ASP A 46 17.41 -11.55 24.19
C ASP A 46 18.33 -10.47 24.77
N ARG A 47 19.63 -10.46 24.44
CA ARG A 47 20.54 -9.38 24.86
C ARG A 47 20.21 -8.07 24.17
N VAL A 48 19.89 -8.10 22.88
CA VAL A 48 19.43 -6.93 22.14
C VAL A 48 18.09 -6.47 22.72
N ARG A 49 17.11 -7.36 22.88
CA ARG A 49 15.80 -7.06 23.46
C ARG A 49 15.89 -6.47 24.88
N LYS A 50 16.77 -7.01 25.74
CA LYS A 50 17.02 -6.48 27.09
C LYS A 50 17.74 -5.14 27.06
N GLY A 51 18.72 -4.95 26.17
CA GLY A 51 19.35 -3.64 25.92
C GLY A 51 18.32 -2.60 25.46
N TRP A 52 17.30 -3.01 24.72
CA TRP A 52 16.22 -2.14 24.29
C TRP A 52 15.14 -1.92 25.36
N SER A 53 15.11 -2.71 26.43
CA SER A 53 14.12 -2.55 27.50
C SER A 53 14.36 -1.32 28.38
N PHE A 54 15.61 -0.81 28.45
CA PHE A 54 15.92 0.45 29.13
C PHE A 54 15.31 1.66 28.38
N LEU A 55 15.19 1.56 27.04
CA LEU A 55 14.53 2.57 26.20
C LEU A 55 12.99 2.53 26.33
N ARG A 56 12.41 1.55 27.05
CA ARG A 56 10.94 1.39 27.16
C ARG A 56 10.26 2.11 28.32
N LYS A 57 11.01 2.66 29.29
CA LYS A 57 10.37 3.20 30.50
C LYS A 57 9.56 4.48 30.29
N ASP A 58 9.76 5.20 29.18
CA ASP A 58 8.98 6.40 28.82
C ASP A 58 7.97 6.15 27.67
N TRP A 59 7.33 4.99 27.65
CA TRP A 59 6.34 4.63 26.60
C TRP A 59 4.94 5.25 26.81
N SER A 60 4.76 6.19 27.73
CA SER A 60 3.52 6.98 27.87
C SER A 60 3.25 7.91 26.67
N PHE A 61 4.17 7.97 25.70
CA PHE A 61 4.08 8.77 24.48
C PHE A 61 3.21 8.14 23.37
N PHE A 62 3.02 6.81 23.36
CA PHE A 62 2.37 6.03 22.30
C PHE A 62 0.84 6.17 22.19
N GLY A 63 0.25 7.24 22.75
CA GLY A 63 -1.19 7.49 22.73
C GLY A 63 -1.60 8.95 22.49
N LYS A 64 -0.65 9.85 22.19
CA LYS A 64 -0.98 11.25 21.87
C LYS A 64 -1.59 11.37 20.47
N ASP A 65 -2.49 12.34 20.29
CA ASP A 65 -3.05 12.67 19.00
C ASP A 65 -1.96 13.24 18.07
N TRP A 66 -1.57 12.43 17.08
CA TRP A 66 -0.47 12.73 16.16
C TRP A 66 -0.92 13.60 14.98
N SER A 67 -2.20 13.92 14.84
CA SER A 67 -2.72 14.64 13.67
C SER A 67 -2.00 15.97 13.41
N GLY A 68 -1.75 16.77 14.45
CA GLY A 68 -0.99 18.02 14.36
C GLY A 68 0.54 17.84 14.22
N GLN A 69 1.09 16.71 14.70
CA GLN A 69 2.52 16.43 14.58
C GLN A 69 2.90 15.88 13.20
N ARG A 70 1.97 15.22 12.50
CA ARG A 70 2.22 14.61 11.18
C ARG A 70 2.60 15.63 10.10
N SER A 71 1.94 16.79 10.05
CA SER A 71 2.28 17.84 9.08
C SER A 71 3.66 18.46 9.37
N ALA A 72 4.00 18.68 10.65
CA ALA A 72 5.31 19.16 11.05
C ALA A 72 6.43 18.14 10.78
N LEU A 73 6.15 16.84 10.95
CA LEU A 73 7.08 15.77 10.59
C LEU A 73 7.25 15.65 9.07
N ALA A 74 6.20 15.89 8.29
CA ALA A 74 6.24 15.81 6.83
C ALA A 74 7.25 16.78 6.21
N SER A 75 7.22 18.05 6.61
CA SER A 75 8.17 19.06 6.11
C SER A 75 9.61 18.72 6.50
N ARG A 76 9.83 18.32 7.75
CA ARG A 76 11.14 17.91 8.28
C ARG A 76 11.67 16.65 7.59
N PHE A 77 10.79 15.70 7.27
CA PHE A 77 11.15 14.47 6.57
C PHE A 77 11.69 14.78 5.18
N ARG A 78 11.04 15.67 4.42
CA ARG A 78 11.50 16.09 3.08
C ARG A 78 12.89 16.76 3.15
N SER A 79 13.12 17.64 4.12
CA SER A 79 14.44 18.24 4.34
C SER A 79 15.51 17.21 4.75
N TRP A 80 15.13 16.25 5.59
CA TRP A 80 16.03 15.17 5.99
C TRP A 80 16.40 14.27 4.81
N THR A 81 15.46 13.90 3.93
CA THR A 81 15.77 13.11 2.73
C THR A 81 16.68 13.85 1.75
N ALA A 82 16.48 15.16 1.57
CA ALA A 82 17.32 15.99 0.71
C ALA A 82 18.77 16.08 1.22
N THR A 83 18.97 16.02 2.54
CA THR A 83 20.31 16.03 3.18
C THR A 83 20.87 14.63 3.43
N ALA A 84 20.15 13.57 3.06
CA ALA A 84 20.60 12.19 3.26
C ALA A 84 21.81 11.87 2.37
N GLU A 85 21.82 12.38 1.13
CA GLU A 85 22.92 12.18 0.17
C GLU A 85 24.25 12.73 0.68
N ALA A 86 24.23 13.92 1.27
CA ALA A 86 25.41 14.53 1.90
C ALA A 86 26.00 13.69 3.06
N ARG A 87 25.21 12.77 3.63
CA ARG A 87 25.61 11.84 4.70
C ARG A 87 25.99 10.44 4.18
N GLY A 88 26.10 10.27 2.86
CA GLY A 88 26.41 8.99 2.24
C GLY A 88 25.23 8.01 2.22
N LEU A 89 24.01 8.51 2.37
CA LEU A 89 22.78 7.76 2.15
C LEU A 89 22.28 8.12 0.75
N ALA A 90 22.35 7.21 -0.21
CA ALA A 90 21.82 7.47 -1.55
C ALA A 90 20.34 7.04 -1.59
N PRO A 91 19.35 7.95 -1.42
CA PRO A 91 17.97 7.61 -1.68
C PRO A 91 17.79 7.28 -3.16
N ASP A 92 16.86 6.38 -3.46
CA ASP A 92 16.44 6.12 -4.84
C ASP A 92 15.92 7.40 -5.50
N ALA A 93 16.35 7.69 -6.72
CA ALA A 93 16.01 8.92 -7.42
C ALA A 93 14.51 9.04 -7.72
N HIS A 94 13.83 7.91 -7.99
CA HIS A 94 12.39 7.90 -8.19
C HIS A 94 11.64 8.15 -6.88
N PHE A 95 12.14 7.64 -5.76
CA PHE A 95 11.60 7.95 -4.44
C PHE A 95 11.69 9.45 -4.12
N VAL A 96 12.83 10.10 -4.40
CA VAL A 96 12.99 11.56 -4.18
C VAL A 96 12.04 12.35 -5.08
N ALA A 97 12.01 12.05 -6.38
CA ALA A 97 11.10 12.69 -7.33
C ALA A 97 9.62 12.46 -6.97
N TRP A 98 9.29 11.29 -6.41
CA TRP A 98 7.96 11.00 -5.88
C TRP A 98 7.64 11.88 -4.67
N LEU A 99 8.55 12.00 -3.68
CA LEU A 99 8.36 12.83 -2.49
C LEU A 99 8.13 14.31 -2.82
N GLU A 100 8.77 14.84 -3.85
CA GLU A 100 8.62 16.24 -4.29
C GLU A 100 7.25 16.53 -4.91
N LYS A 101 6.69 15.56 -5.64
CA LYS A 101 5.39 15.71 -6.33
C LYS A 101 4.18 15.54 -5.42
N ARG A 102 4.35 14.97 -4.21
CA ARG A 102 3.24 14.67 -3.31
C ARG A 102 2.74 15.93 -2.58
N SER A 103 1.43 16.00 -2.44
CA SER A 103 0.77 17.00 -1.60
C SER A 103 1.16 16.84 -0.13
N ASP A 104 1.04 17.91 0.66
CA ASP A 104 1.36 17.87 2.10
C ASP A 104 0.55 16.80 2.84
N ARG A 105 -0.68 16.55 2.38
CA ARG A 105 -1.54 15.50 2.93
C ARG A 105 -0.99 14.11 2.66
N GLU A 106 -0.69 13.78 1.40
CA GLU A 106 -0.14 12.46 1.03
C GLU A 106 1.22 12.24 1.70
N LEU A 107 2.04 13.28 1.78
CA LEU A 107 3.32 13.21 2.48
C LEU A 107 3.14 12.95 3.97
N ALA A 108 2.18 13.62 4.62
CA ALA A 108 1.86 13.38 6.03
C ALA A 108 1.33 11.96 6.29
N GLU A 109 0.57 11.39 5.36
CA GLU A 109 0.11 10.00 5.42
C GLU A 109 1.29 9.02 5.31
N HIS A 110 2.19 9.23 4.34
CA HIS A 110 3.40 8.42 4.18
C HIS A 110 4.32 8.52 5.40
N VAL A 111 4.59 9.73 5.89
CA VAL A 111 5.41 9.95 7.09
C VAL A 111 4.76 9.36 8.33
N GLY A 112 3.43 9.33 8.42
CA GLY A 112 2.71 8.59 9.44
C GLY A 112 3.03 7.09 9.42
N GLN A 113 3.07 6.47 8.24
CA GLN A 113 3.44 5.06 8.09
C GLN A 113 4.91 4.82 8.48
N VAL A 114 5.81 5.70 8.07
CA VAL A 114 7.24 5.64 8.45
C VAL A 114 7.41 5.79 9.97
N ALA A 115 6.68 6.72 10.58
CA ALA A 115 6.69 6.92 12.03
C ALA A 115 6.20 5.65 12.75
N SER A 116 5.09 5.05 12.32
CA SER A 116 4.60 3.78 12.86
C SER A 116 5.61 2.63 12.68
N PHE A 117 6.34 2.60 11.56
CA PHE A 117 7.44 1.65 11.36
C PHE A 117 8.57 1.86 12.37
N CYS A 118 9.02 3.10 12.57
CA CYS A 118 10.06 3.45 13.56
C CYS A 118 9.62 3.07 14.98
N GLU A 119 8.38 3.40 15.33
CA GLU A 119 7.74 3.08 16.60
C GLU A 119 7.70 1.58 16.87
N SER A 120 7.23 0.79 15.89
CA SER A 120 7.23 -0.67 15.98
C SER A 120 8.64 -1.27 16.09
N SER A 121 9.61 -0.55 15.54
CA SER A 121 11.03 -0.88 15.63
C SER A 121 11.66 -0.40 16.92
N GLY A 122 10.95 0.35 17.77
CA GLY A 122 11.37 0.78 19.11
C GLY A 122 12.07 2.14 19.21
N PHE A 123 11.86 3.04 18.25
CA PHE A 123 12.39 4.41 18.30
C PHE A 123 11.47 5.44 17.64
N GLU A 124 11.65 6.72 17.95
CA GLU A 124 10.82 7.79 17.41
C GLU A 124 11.44 8.41 16.16
N LEU A 125 10.63 8.60 15.11
CA LEU A 125 11.08 9.28 13.89
C LEU A 125 11.50 10.73 14.16
N ALA A 126 10.81 11.43 15.05
CA ALA A 126 11.11 12.82 15.41
C ALA A 126 12.54 12.98 15.96
N TRP A 127 13.01 12.03 16.77
CA TRP A 127 14.37 12.01 17.30
C TRP A 127 15.42 11.99 16.19
N LEU A 128 15.19 11.17 15.15
CA LEU A 128 16.06 11.09 13.97
C LEU A 128 16.03 12.41 13.19
N LEU A 129 14.84 12.93 12.91
CA LEU A 129 14.63 14.13 12.12
C LEU A 129 15.13 15.40 12.82
N ASP A 130 15.27 15.41 14.15
CA ASP A 130 15.82 16.53 14.93
C ASP A 130 17.36 16.52 14.96
N GLY A 131 18.01 15.52 14.34
CA GLY A 131 19.48 15.39 14.36
C GLY A 131 20.05 15.12 15.76
N LYS A 132 19.26 14.57 16.68
CA LYS A 132 19.66 14.36 18.08
C LYS A 132 20.67 13.21 18.28
N GLY A 133 21.02 12.48 17.22
CA GLY A 133 21.97 11.37 17.29
C GLY A 133 23.36 11.78 16.78
N GLN A 134 24.39 11.73 17.62
CA GLN A 134 25.78 12.04 17.25
C GLN A 134 26.72 10.81 17.21
N SER A 135 26.27 9.68 16.66
CA SER A 135 27.07 8.45 16.67
C SER A 135 26.98 7.67 15.35
N GLU A 136 27.90 6.73 15.13
CA GLU A 136 27.82 5.76 14.02
C GLU A 136 26.49 4.97 14.05
N ALA A 137 25.90 4.77 15.24
CA ALA A 137 24.60 4.14 15.36
C ALA A 137 23.49 4.98 14.71
N THR A 138 23.61 6.31 14.69
CA THR A 138 22.66 7.20 14.01
C THR A 138 22.63 6.89 12.52
N LEU A 139 23.78 6.77 11.86
CA LEU A 139 23.85 6.49 10.43
C LEU A 139 23.21 5.13 10.09
N ALA A 140 23.40 4.12 10.95
CA ALA A 140 22.74 2.83 10.79
C ALA A 140 21.21 2.94 10.91
N VAL A 141 20.71 3.71 11.88
CA VAL A 141 19.27 3.98 12.03
C VAL A 141 18.74 4.74 10.82
N GLU A 142 19.45 5.75 10.32
CA GLU A 142 19.07 6.51 9.13
C GLU A 142 18.94 5.61 7.89
N LYS A 143 19.88 4.67 7.70
CA LYS A 143 19.79 3.66 6.63
C LYS A 143 18.54 2.79 6.76
N VAL A 144 18.24 2.33 7.97
CA VAL A 144 17.05 1.49 8.23
C VAL A 144 15.77 2.28 7.98
N VAL A 145 15.69 3.53 8.44
CA VAL A 145 14.53 4.39 8.22
C VAL A 145 14.35 4.71 6.74
N LEU A 146 15.43 5.03 6.03
CA LEU A 146 15.37 5.32 4.59
C LEU A 146 14.91 4.09 3.81
N ALA A 147 15.47 2.91 4.10
CA ALA A 147 15.05 1.66 3.48
C ALA A 147 13.58 1.32 3.81
N GLY A 148 13.15 1.55 5.05
CA GLY A 148 11.75 1.38 5.47
C GLY A 148 10.80 2.32 4.72
N ALA A 149 11.17 3.60 4.59
CA ALA A 149 10.40 4.58 3.85
C ALA A 149 10.28 4.21 2.36
N GLN A 150 11.38 3.78 1.73
CA GLN A 150 11.35 3.29 0.35
C GLN A 150 10.49 2.04 0.22
N ALA A 151 10.58 1.08 1.14
CA ALA A 151 9.74 -0.12 1.11
C ALA A 151 8.25 0.21 1.25
N ILE A 152 7.90 1.17 2.12
CA ILE A 152 6.52 1.67 2.26
C ILE A 152 6.07 2.35 0.97
N TRP A 153 6.92 3.19 0.37
CA TRP A 153 6.63 3.83 -0.91
C TRP A 153 6.40 2.80 -2.02
N SER A 154 7.32 1.84 -2.20
CA SER A 154 7.17 0.78 -3.20
C SER A 154 5.93 -0.09 -2.94
N ALA A 155 5.55 -0.32 -1.68
CA ALA A 155 4.32 -1.02 -1.36
C ALA A 155 3.08 -0.21 -1.77
N THR A 156 3.07 1.10 -1.55
CA THR A 156 1.98 1.99 -2.01
C THR A 156 1.92 2.04 -3.53
N ASP A 157 3.06 2.14 -4.20
CA ASP A 157 3.16 2.14 -5.66
C ASP A 157 2.73 0.79 -6.27
N SER A 158 2.80 -0.30 -5.49
CA SER A 158 2.32 -1.63 -5.89
C SER A 158 0.80 -1.84 -5.71
N HIS A 159 0.09 -0.92 -5.06
CA HIS A 159 -1.36 -1.06 -4.81
C HIS A 159 -2.23 -1.26 -6.07
N PRO A 160 -1.97 -0.59 -7.22
CA PRO A 160 -2.68 -0.87 -8.46
C PRO A 160 -2.56 -2.34 -8.91
N PHE A 161 -1.38 -2.92 -8.72
CA PHE A 161 -1.16 -4.33 -9.03
C PHE A 161 -1.91 -5.26 -8.08
N VAL A 162 -2.06 -4.88 -6.81
CA VAL A 162 -2.88 -5.65 -5.87
C VAL A 162 -4.34 -5.68 -6.32
N ALA A 163 -4.90 -4.55 -6.74
CA ALA A 163 -6.26 -4.49 -7.27
C ALA A 163 -6.42 -5.35 -8.54
N TYR A 164 -5.45 -5.28 -9.45
CA TYR A 164 -5.43 -6.12 -10.64
C TYR A 164 -5.34 -7.62 -10.32
N LEU A 165 -4.48 -8.03 -9.37
CA LEU A 165 -4.35 -9.42 -8.94
C LEU A 165 -5.61 -9.92 -8.22
N GLN A 166 -6.28 -9.06 -7.44
CA GLN A 166 -7.58 -9.38 -6.84
C GLN A 166 -8.64 -9.61 -7.92
N TRP A 167 -8.68 -8.75 -8.93
CA TRP A 167 -9.56 -8.95 -10.09
C TRP A 167 -9.24 -10.26 -10.83
N GLN A 168 -7.97 -10.58 -11.11
CA GLN A 168 -7.61 -11.83 -11.78
C GLN A 168 -8.07 -13.08 -11.01
N ARG A 169 -7.99 -13.04 -9.66
CA ARG A 169 -8.41 -14.15 -8.80
C ARG A 169 -9.93 -14.30 -8.70
N GLY A 170 -10.67 -13.19 -8.78
CA GLY A 170 -12.14 -13.10 -8.67
C GLY A 170 -12.79 -12.55 -9.93
N ALA A 171 -12.29 -12.93 -11.12
CA ALA A 171 -12.77 -12.38 -12.37
C ALA A 171 -14.23 -12.78 -12.62
N GLY A 172 -15.14 -11.79 -12.65
CA GLY A 172 -16.59 -11.99 -12.75
C GLY A 172 -17.37 -11.80 -11.45
N ASP A 173 -16.68 -11.65 -10.31
CA ASP A 173 -17.31 -11.39 -9.02
C ASP A 173 -17.94 -10.00 -8.98
N LYS A 174 -19.06 -9.87 -8.25
CA LYS A 174 -19.76 -8.57 -8.11
C LYS A 174 -18.87 -7.49 -7.50
N SER A 175 -17.96 -7.86 -6.61
CA SER A 175 -17.03 -6.94 -5.94
C SER A 175 -15.99 -6.32 -6.86
N THR A 176 -15.64 -6.97 -7.98
CA THR A 176 -14.59 -6.49 -8.88
C THR A 176 -15.14 -5.76 -10.12
N ARG A 177 -16.47 -5.75 -10.33
CA ARG A 177 -17.11 -5.15 -11.51
C ARG A 177 -16.81 -3.67 -11.71
N ALA A 178 -16.82 -2.89 -10.63
CA ALA A 178 -16.54 -1.45 -10.70
C ALA A 178 -15.08 -1.17 -11.08
N PHE A 179 -14.15 -2.00 -10.64
CA PHE A 179 -12.75 -1.93 -11.07
C PHE A 179 -12.60 -2.39 -12.53
N GLU A 180 -13.21 -3.51 -12.90
CA GLU A 180 -13.19 -4.05 -14.27
C GLU A 180 -13.71 -3.04 -15.30
N ALA A 181 -14.86 -2.41 -15.03
CA ALA A 181 -15.46 -1.43 -15.93
C ALA A 181 -14.58 -0.19 -16.11
N ARG A 182 -14.01 0.34 -15.02
CA ARG A 182 -13.08 1.49 -15.08
C ARG A 182 -11.79 1.13 -15.82
N LEU A 183 -11.20 -0.03 -15.51
CA LEU A 183 -10.01 -0.51 -16.18
C LEU A 183 -10.24 -0.69 -17.67
N TYR A 184 -11.30 -1.40 -18.07
CA TYR A 184 -11.63 -1.59 -19.47
C TYR A 184 -11.88 -0.26 -20.19
N GLY A 185 -12.62 0.67 -19.57
CA GLY A 185 -12.84 2.01 -20.13
C GLY A 185 -11.53 2.74 -20.41
N ARG A 186 -10.61 2.79 -19.45
CA ARG A 186 -9.28 3.41 -19.63
C ARG A 186 -8.44 2.70 -20.69
N LEU A 187 -8.51 1.38 -20.79
CA LEU A 187 -7.83 0.64 -21.85
C LEU A 187 -8.37 0.96 -23.24
N VAL A 188 -9.69 1.16 -23.37
CA VAL A 188 -10.30 1.58 -24.65
C VAL A 188 -9.90 3.01 -25.00
N GLU A 189 -9.92 3.93 -24.04
CA GLU A 189 -9.47 5.32 -24.23
C GLU A 189 -8.01 5.40 -24.68
N ALA A 190 -7.15 4.53 -24.14
CA ALA A 190 -5.75 4.44 -24.51
C ALA A 190 -5.48 3.63 -25.80
N GLY A 191 -6.52 3.07 -26.45
CA GLY A 191 -6.39 2.25 -27.65
C GLY A 191 -5.79 0.86 -27.43
N LEU A 192 -5.65 0.42 -26.17
CA LEU A 192 -5.14 -0.91 -25.81
C LEU A 192 -6.22 -2.00 -25.85
N ALA A 193 -7.49 -1.61 -25.86
CA ALA A 193 -8.63 -2.49 -26.02
C ALA A 193 -9.58 -1.94 -27.09
N ASN A 194 -10.24 -2.83 -27.84
CA ASN A 194 -11.25 -2.48 -28.82
C ASN A 194 -12.63 -2.90 -28.34
N THR A 195 -13.65 -2.06 -28.58
CA THR A 195 -15.06 -2.37 -28.31
C THR A 195 -15.78 -2.57 -29.64
N PRO A 196 -15.74 -3.79 -30.22
CA PRO A 196 -16.38 -4.05 -31.49
C PRO A 196 -17.90 -3.92 -31.38
N ALA A 197 -18.53 -3.33 -32.41
CA ALA A 197 -19.94 -2.96 -32.39
C ALA A 197 -20.89 -4.15 -32.18
N ASN A 198 -20.49 -5.36 -32.60
CA ASN A 198 -21.26 -6.59 -32.38
C ASN A 198 -21.47 -6.92 -30.90
N LEU A 199 -20.60 -6.44 -29.99
CA LEU A 199 -20.78 -6.64 -28.54
C LEU A 199 -21.96 -5.86 -27.96
N LEU A 200 -22.41 -4.79 -28.62
CA LEU A 200 -23.60 -4.04 -28.19
C LEU A 200 -24.86 -4.93 -28.25
N LEU A 201 -24.87 -5.88 -29.19
CA LEU A 201 -25.97 -6.83 -29.38
C LEU A 201 -25.69 -8.21 -28.75
N ALA A 202 -24.46 -8.47 -28.31
CA ALA A 202 -24.08 -9.74 -27.71
C ALA A 202 -24.70 -9.93 -26.31
N GLY A 203 -24.82 -11.19 -25.86
CA GLY A 203 -25.29 -11.50 -24.52
C GLY A 203 -24.33 -11.01 -23.42
N GLU A 204 -24.82 -10.87 -22.19
CA GLU A 204 -24.01 -10.40 -21.05
C GLU A 204 -22.78 -11.29 -20.81
N LYS A 205 -22.91 -12.60 -21.00
CA LYS A 205 -21.81 -13.57 -20.88
C LYS A 205 -20.69 -13.27 -21.87
N ASP A 206 -21.03 -13.09 -23.15
CA ASP A 206 -20.06 -12.84 -24.21
C ASP A 206 -19.37 -11.48 -24.04
N ARG A 207 -20.13 -10.45 -23.64
CA ARG A 207 -19.58 -9.13 -23.30
C ARG A 207 -18.53 -9.23 -22.18
N LYS A 208 -18.83 -9.95 -21.09
CA LYS A 208 -17.88 -10.15 -19.98
C LYS A 208 -16.64 -10.92 -20.41
N THR A 209 -16.83 -11.98 -21.21
CA THR A 209 -15.71 -12.75 -21.76
C THR A 209 -14.79 -11.86 -22.61
N HIS A 210 -15.36 -11.02 -23.47
CA HIS A 210 -14.59 -10.06 -24.26
C HIS A 210 -13.83 -9.06 -23.40
N VAL A 211 -14.49 -8.41 -22.44
CA VAL A 211 -13.86 -7.43 -21.54
C VAL A 211 -12.67 -8.06 -20.82
N ARG A 212 -12.83 -9.28 -20.29
CA ARG A 212 -11.76 -10.02 -19.65
C ARG A 212 -10.59 -10.30 -20.59
N GLN A 213 -10.86 -10.84 -21.77
CA GLN A 213 -9.84 -11.15 -22.76
C GLN A 213 -9.09 -9.90 -23.23
N ALA A 214 -9.79 -8.78 -23.37
CA ALA A 214 -9.19 -7.50 -23.73
C ALA A 214 -8.26 -6.99 -22.62
N ILE A 215 -8.68 -7.05 -21.35
CA ILE A 215 -7.81 -6.70 -20.21
C ILE A 215 -6.59 -7.62 -20.14
N GLU A 216 -6.77 -8.93 -20.26
CA GLU A 216 -5.68 -9.91 -20.25
C GLU A 216 -4.71 -9.73 -21.44
N SER A 217 -5.22 -9.31 -22.60
CA SER A 217 -4.40 -9.02 -23.78
C SER A 217 -3.62 -7.72 -23.60
N ALA A 218 -4.28 -6.65 -23.12
CA ALA A 218 -3.64 -5.37 -22.85
C ALA A 218 -2.55 -5.48 -21.77
N ALA A 219 -2.71 -6.37 -20.79
CA ALA A 219 -1.70 -6.64 -19.78
C ALA A 219 -0.35 -7.12 -20.36
N ARG A 220 -0.33 -7.63 -21.60
CA ARG A 220 0.90 -8.04 -22.30
C ARG A 220 1.70 -6.86 -22.86
N SER A 221 1.09 -5.68 -23.00
CA SER A 221 1.77 -4.46 -23.47
C SER A 221 2.75 -3.89 -22.45
N GLY A 222 2.77 -4.39 -21.21
CA GLY A 222 3.76 -4.06 -20.19
C GLY A 222 3.62 -2.61 -19.70
N GLN A 223 4.44 -1.70 -20.22
CA GLN A 223 4.59 -0.35 -19.66
C GLN A 223 3.33 0.51 -19.77
N GLU A 224 2.64 0.50 -20.91
CA GLU A 224 1.42 1.30 -21.11
C GLU A 224 0.28 0.81 -20.21
N PHE A 225 0.18 -0.50 -20.01
CA PHE A 225 -0.78 -1.10 -19.09
C PHE A 225 -0.49 -0.73 -17.63
N ILE A 226 0.78 -0.74 -17.23
CA ILE A 226 1.21 -0.32 -15.89
C ILE A 226 0.86 1.16 -15.66
N ALA A 227 1.12 2.03 -16.63
CA ALA A 227 0.78 3.45 -16.52
C ALA A 227 -0.73 3.67 -16.30
N ILE A 228 -1.58 2.93 -17.03
CA ILE A 228 -3.04 3.00 -16.87
C ILE A 228 -3.48 2.45 -15.51
N LEU A 229 -2.90 1.34 -15.05
CA LEU A 229 -3.18 0.81 -13.73
C LEU A 229 -2.84 1.82 -12.64
N SER A 230 -1.66 2.45 -12.71
CA SER A 230 -1.24 3.46 -11.74
C SER A 230 -2.16 4.67 -11.75
N ALA A 231 -2.55 5.17 -12.93
CA ALA A 231 -3.49 6.29 -13.04
C ALA A 231 -4.86 5.99 -12.41
N LEU A 232 -5.37 4.76 -12.57
CA LEU A 232 -6.61 4.31 -11.95
C LEU A 232 -6.57 4.29 -10.42
N ALA A 233 -5.40 4.11 -9.82
CA ALA A 233 -5.24 4.16 -8.37
C ALA A 233 -5.17 5.58 -7.82
N GLU A 234 -4.75 6.55 -8.63
CA GLU A 234 -4.73 7.97 -8.27
C GLU A 234 -6.12 8.61 -8.38
N GLU A 235 -7.02 8.03 -9.19
CA GLU A 235 -8.41 8.46 -9.24
C GLU A 235 -9.14 8.16 -7.92
N PRO A 236 -9.60 9.18 -7.18
CA PRO A 236 -10.42 8.94 -6.02
C PRO A 236 -11.68 8.19 -6.47
N ALA A 237 -12.13 7.20 -5.69
CA ALA A 237 -13.39 6.47 -5.91
C ALA A 237 -14.66 7.36 -5.77
N ALA A 238 -14.54 8.66 -6.08
CA ALA A 238 -15.48 9.73 -5.84
C ALA A 238 -16.79 9.61 -6.63
N VAL A 239 -16.88 8.73 -7.63
CA VAL A 239 -18.10 8.58 -8.44
C VAL A 239 -19.16 7.69 -7.77
N GLU A 240 -18.82 6.90 -6.73
CA GLU A 240 -19.76 5.93 -6.16
C GLU A 240 -20.67 6.48 -5.03
N LYS A 241 -20.47 7.73 -4.59
CA LYS A 241 -21.34 8.37 -3.57
C LYS A 241 -22.45 9.25 -4.14
N ALA A 242 -22.56 9.38 -5.46
CA ALA A 242 -23.55 10.23 -6.12
C ALA A 242 -24.86 9.49 -6.48
N ASN A 243 -25.30 8.53 -5.65
CA ASN A 243 -26.65 7.97 -5.77
C ASN A 243 -27.50 8.42 -4.56
N PRO A 244 -28.10 9.62 -4.60
CA PRO A 244 -29.10 9.97 -3.61
C PRO A 244 -30.28 9.03 -3.82
N LYS A 245 -30.60 8.27 -2.76
CA LYS A 245 -31.88 7.57 -2.55
C LYS A 245 -32.95 8.10 -3.50
N GLU A 246 -33.30 7.29 -4.51
CA GLU A 246 -34.52 7.46 -5.28
C GLU A 246 -35.65 7.72 -4.29
N GLU A 247 -36.11 8.97 -4.35
CA GLU A 247 -37.20 9.51 -3.61
C GLU A 247 -38.43 8.65 -3.91
N LYS A 248 -38.83 7.83 -2.94
CA LYS A 248 -40.17 7.23 -2.90
C LYS A 248 -41.21 8.37 -2.82
N ARG A 249 -41.49 9.03 -3.94
CA ARG A 249 -42.76 9.71 -4.24
C ARG A 249 -43.42 8.80 -5.27
N GLY A 250 -44.33 7.92 -4.87
CA GLY A 250 -45.61 8.31 -4.29
C GLY A 250 -46.68 7.80 -5.25
N SER A 251 -46.88 6.49 -5.26
CA SER A 251 -48.14 5.90 -5.73
C SER A 251 -49.25 6.41 -4.81
N ALA A 252 -49.99 7.42 -5.27
CA ALA A 252 -51.30 7.76 -4.75
C ALA A 252 -52.29 7.74 -5.92
N SER A 253 -52.68 6.53 -6.30
CA SER A 253 -53.92 6.26 -7.02
C SER A 253 -55.05 6.23 -5.98
N LYS A 254 -55.99 7.19 -6.03
CA LYS A 254 -57.38 6.96 -5.64
C LYS A 254 -58.32 8.10 -6.07
N ALA A 255 -59.27 7.72 -6.93
CA ALA A 255 -60.66 8.18 -7.01
C ALA A 255 -60.97 9.67 -7.26
N ALA A 256 -61.59 9.96 -8.41
CA ALA A 256 -62.91 10.59 -8.46
C ALA A 256 -63.57 10.34 -9.82
N ALA A 257 -64.68 9.59 -9.79
CA ALA A 257 -65.67 9.54 -10.84
C ALA A 257 -66.61 10.75 -10.72
N GLY A 258 -67.06 11.25 -11.86
CA GLY A 258 -68.14 12.25 -12.02
C GLY A 258 -68.17 12.62 -13.50
N VAL A 259 -68.94 11.95 -14.36
CA VAL A 259 -70.39 12.15 -14.57
C VAL A 259 -70.78 13.63 -14.51
N GLN A 260 -70.81 14.29 -15.66
CA GLN A 260 -71.89 15.21 -15.99
C GLN A 260 -72.06 15.31 -17.50
N ALA A 261 -73.30 15.05 -17.91
CA ALA A 261 -73.83 15.22 -19.25
C ALA A 261 -74.24 16.68 -19.47
N VAL A 262 -74.02 17.18 -20.68
CA VAL A 262 -74.94 18.04 -21.45
C VAL A 262 -74.79 17.66 -22.91
#